data_AF-A0A329R668-F1
#
_entry.id   AF-A0A329R668-F1
#
_cell.length_a   1.000
_cell.length_b   1.000
_cell.length_c   1.000
_cell.angle_alpha   90.00
_cell.angle_beta   90.00
_cell.angle_gamma   90.00
#
_symmetry.space_group_name_H-M   'P 1'
#
loop_
_entity.id
_entity.type
_entity.pdbx_description
1 polymer ?
#
loop_
_entity_poly.entity_id
_entity_poly.type
_entity_poly.pdbx_seq_one_letter_code
_entity_poly.pdbx_strand_id
1 'polypeptide(L)'
;GPTSFENLRTVDGITYDSYREATLHAGYLEDDSEWVACMTEASQFRMPYQLRQLFGTIIVYSQVVEVGTLWERFYCDLSLDFGYKYRSLEGYVKEDMVKLHTLKSLNDLLLANGSAVAHFEVLPQL
;
A
#
# COMPACT_ATOMS: atom_id res chain seq x y z
N GLY A 1 16.81 -33.32 -3.65
CA GLY A 1 16.30 -32.08 -4.27
C GLY A 1 14.93 -32.36 -4.84
N PRO A 2 13.98 -31.43 -4.80
CA PRO A 2 12.63 -31.67 -5.31
C PRO A 2 12.66 -31.87 -6.83
N THR A 3 12.07 -32.96 -7.31
CA THR A 3 12.18 -33.46 -8.70
C THR A 3 11.01 -33.04 -9.60
N SER A 4 10.12 -32.14 -9.16
CA SER A 4 9.00 -31.64 -9.98
C SER A 4 8.50 -30.26 -9.53
N PHE A 5 7.87 -29.51 -10.45
CA PHE A 5 7.18 -28.24 -10.18
C PHE A 5 6.03 -28.38 -9.16
N GLU A 6 5.45 -29.58 -9.02
CA GLU A 6 4.43 -29.86 -8.01
C GLU A 6 4.99 -29.84 -6.60
N ASN A 7 6.18 -30.41 -6.38
CA ASN A 7 6.81 -30.40 -5.06
C ASN A 7 7.12 -28.99 -4.54
N LEU A 8 7.20 -28.01 -5.45
CA LEU A 8 7.42 -26.61 -5.09
C LEU A 8 6.13 -25.87 -4.70
N ARG A 9 4.95 -26.41 -5.06
CA ARG A 9 3.64 -25.90 -4.65
C ARG A 9 3.04 -26.69 -3.49
N THR A 10 3.75 -27.67 -2.96
CA THR A 10 3.27 -28.49 -1.84
C THR A 10 3.86 -28.00 -0.53
N VAL A 11 3.00 -27.59 0.39
CA VAL A 11 3.37 -27.09 1.72
C VAL A 11 2.57 -27.85 2.76
N ASP A 12 3.26 -28.45 3.73
CA ASP A 12 2.68 -29.32 4.76
C ASP A 12 1.75 -30.42 4.20
N GLY A 13 2.06 -30.93 3.00
CA GLY A 13 1.28 -31.98 2.33
C GLY A 13 0.05 -31.49 1.54
N ILE A 14 -0.18 -30.18 1.47
CA ILE A 14 -1.24 -29.57 0.65
C ILE A 14 -0.60 -28.99 -0.61
N THR A 15 -1.07 -29.42 -1.79
CA THR A 15 -0.63 -28.88 -3.09
C THR A 15 -1.53 -27.72 -3.50
N TYR A 16 -0.94 -26.54 -3.63
CA TYR A 16 -1.65 -25.32 -4.00
C TYR A 16 -1.62 -25.09 -5.52
N ASP A 17 -2.64 -24.39 -6.03
CA ASP A 17 -2.80 -24.15 -7.46
C ASP A 17 -1.73 -23.20 -8.00
N SER A 18 -1.23 -22.30 -7.15
CA SER A 18 -0.13 -21.40 -7.48
C SER A 18 1.05 -21.50 -6.51
N TYR A 19 2.23 -21.18 -7.03
CA TYR A 19 3.44 -21.05 -6.22
C TYR A 19 3.27 -19.98 -5.12
N ARG A 20 2.52 -18.91 -5.44
CA ARG A 20 2.21 -17.81 -4.52
C ARG A 20 1.42 -18.30 -3.31
N GLU A 21 0.36 -19.07 -3.52
CA GLU A 21 -0.45 -19.64 -2.44
C GLU A 21 0.34 -20.63 -1.60
N ALA A 22 1.16 -21.47 -2.24
CA ALA A 22 2.07 -22.36 -1.52
C ALA A 22 3.00 -21.55 -0.60
N THR A 23 3.70 -20.53 -1.12
CA THR A 23 4.60 -19.70 -0.31
C THR A 23 3.90 -18.89 0.78
N LEU A 24 2.66 -18.44 0.54
CA LEU A 24 1.84 -17.77 1.55
C LEU A 24 1.50 -18.73 2.70
N HIS A 25 1.06 -19.95 2.38
CA HIS A 25 0.73 -20.97 3.38
C HIS A 25 1.94 -21.57 4.09
N ALA A 26 3.12 -21.55 3.46
CA ALA A 26 4.37 -21.99 4.08
C ALA A 26 4.94 -20.97 5.08
N GLY A 27 4.30 -19.82 5.25
CA GLY A 27 4.80 -18.74 6.10
C GLY A 27 6.07 -18.08 5.56
N TYR A 28 6.32 -18.17 4.24
CA TYR A 28 7.44 -17.47 3.58
C TYR A 28 7.09 -16.04 3.15
N LEU A 29 5.80 -15.71 3.01
CA LEU A 29 5.32 -14.34 2.83
C LEU A 29 4.86 -13.80 4.18
N GLU A 30 5.55 -12.80 4.69
CA GLU A 30 5.11 -12.02 5.84
C GLU A 30 3.79 -11.32 5.48
N ASP A 31 2.74 -11.53 6.28
CA ASP A 31 1.48 -10.81 6.14
C ASP A 31 1.73 -9.30 6.30
N ASP A 32 1.06 -8.45 5.51
CA ASP A 32 1.15 -6.98 5.59
C ASP A 32 0.67 -6.42 6.96
N SER A 33 0.32 -7.30 7.90
CA SER A 33 -0.04 -7.05 9.29
C SER A 33 0.90 -6.07 10.02
N GLU A 34 2.22 -6.15 9.82
CA GLU A 34 3.18 -5.21 10.44
C GLU A 34 2.98 -3.79 9.91
N TRP A 35 2.86 -3.65 8.59
CA TRP A 35 2.65 -2.35 7.94
C TRP A 35 1.30 -1.75 8.32
N VAL A 36 0.28 -2.59 8.42
CA VAL A 36 -1.05 -2.21 8.90
C VAL A 36 -0.99 -1.71 10.34
N ALA A 37 -0.32 -2.43 11.24
CA ALA A 37 -0.20 -2.02 12.64
C ALA A 37 0.55 -0.69 12.76
N CYS A 38 1.70 -0.57 12.08
CA CYS A 38 2.52 0.64 12.03
C CYS A 38 1.71 1.86 11.54
N MET A 39 1.00 1.72 10.42
CA MET A 39 0.16 2.78 9.86
C MET A 39 -1.02 3.14 10.77
N THR A 40 -1.59 2.16 11.48
CA THR A 40 -2.68 2.36 12.45
C THR A 40 -2.22 3.18 13.67
N GLU A 41 -1.00 2.94 14.16
CA GLU A 41 -0.43 3.76 15.23
C GLU A 41 -0.12 5.17 14.74
N ALA A 42 0.51 5.28 13.57
CA ALA A 42 0.88 6.56 12.99
C ALA A 42 -0.33 7.46 12.65
N SER A 43 -1.47 6.89 12.23
CA SER A 43 -2.66 7.67 11.89
C SER A 43 -3.27 8.41 13.09
N GLN A 44 -3.07 7.90 14.31
CA GLN A 44 -3.59 8.51 15.54
C GLN A 44 -3.03 9.91 15.80
N PHE A 45 -1.82 10.21 15.30
CA PHE A 45 -1.20 11.52 15.45
C PHE A 45 -1.85 12.61 14.59
N ARG A 46 -2.74 12.25 13.65
CA ARG A 46 -3.42 13.18 12.73
C ARG A 46 -2.46 14.09 11.97
N MET A 47 -1.33 13.51 11.54
CA MET A 47 -0.29 14.16 10.76
C MET A 47 -0.25 13.58 9.34
N PRO A 48 -1.19 13.96 8.45
CA PRO A 48 -1.40 13.30 7.15
C PRO A 48 -0.17 13.35 6.24
N TYR A 49 0.61 14.44 6.26
CA TYR A 49 1.84 14.52 5.48
C TYR A 49 2.88 13.50 5.94
N GLN A 50 3.14 13.40 7.25
CA GLN A 50 4.05 12.42 7.84
C GLN A 50 3.55 10.99 7.62
N LEU A 51 2.24 10.77 7.66
CA LEU A 51 1.64 9.48 7.33
C LEU A 51 1.87 9.10 5.86
N ARG A 52 1.77 10.05 4.93
CA ARG A 52 2.15 9.84 3.51
C ARG A 52 3.64 9.53 3.35
N GLN A 53 4.52 10.14 4.16
CA GLN A 53 5.95 9.81 4.16
C GLN A 53 6.21 8.38 4.62
N LEU A 54 5.55 7.95 5.70
CA LEU A 54 5.62 6.58 6.20
C LEU A 54 5.12 5.60 5.15
N PHE A 55 3.93 5.85 4.58
CA PHE A 55 3.37 5.03 3.50
C PHE A 55 4.34 4.92 2.32
N GLY A 56 4.88 6.04 1.84
CA GLY A 56 5.88 6.07 0.76
C GLY A 56 7.14 5.25 1.09
N THR A 57 7.61 5.32 2.35
CA THR A 57 8.77 4.57 2.81
C THR A 57 8.49 3.06 2.82
N ILE A 58 7.34 2.66 3.37
CA ILE A 58 6.90 1.27 3.42
C ILE A 58 6.83 0.68 2.00
N ILE A 59 6.18 1.36 1.05
CA ILE A 59 6.01 0.80 -0.31
C ILE A 59 7.31 0.79 -1.13
N VAL A 60 8.30 1.63 -0.81
CA VAL A 60 9.60 1.66 -1.50
C VAL A 60 10.56 0.61 -0.95
N TYR A 61 10.60 0.43 0.37
CA TYR A 61 11.64 -0.36 1.03
C TYR A 61 11.16 -1.71 1.58
N SER A 62 9.86 -1.94 1.67
CA SER A 62 9.29 -3.19 2.17
C SER A 62 8.68 -4.04 1.03
N GLN A 63 8.67 -5.35 1.20
CA GLN A 63 7.96 -6.29 0.31
C GLN A 63 6.45 -6.29 0.65
N VAL A 64 5.78 -5.15 0.49
CA VAL A 64 4.33 -5.06 0.71
C VAL A 64 3.62 -5.91 -0.34
N VAL A 65 2.83 -6.88 0.11
CA VAL A 65 2.16 -7.84 -0.78
C VAL A 65 0.94 -7.19 -1.45
N GLU A 66 0.23 -6.31 -0.75
CA GLU A 66 -1.00 -5.66 -1.18
C GLU A 66 -1.02 -4.14 -0.95
N VAL A 67 -0.14 -3.42 -1.66
CA VAL A 67 -0.05 -1.94 -1.59
C VAL A 67 -1.41 -1.25 -1.84
N GLY A 68 -2.23 -1.78 -2.76
CA GLY A 68 -3.57 -1.25 -3.04
C GLY A 68 -4.53 -1.38 -1.85
N THR A 69 -4.54 -2.53 -1.17
CA THR A 69 -5.34 -2.76 0.04
C THR A 69 -4.90 -1.81 1.16
N LEU A 70 -3.59 -1.61 1.34
CA LEU A 70 -3.05 -0.68 2.33
C LEU A 70 -3.44 0.77 2.04
N TRP A 71 -3.38 1.18 0.76
CA TRP A 71 -3.82 2.51 0.32
C TRP A 71 -5.29 2.76 0.64
N GLU A 72 -6.19 1.88 0.19
CA GLU A 72 -7.63 2.06 0.39
C GLU A 72 -7.99 2.12 1.89
N ARG A 73 -7.32 1.29 2.70
CA ARG A 73 -7.52 1.27 4.15
C ARG A 73 -7.18 2.59 4.84
N PHE A 74 -6.08 3.23 4.44
CA PHE A 74 -5.59 4.46 5.08
C PHE A 74 -5.88 5.74 4.29
N TYR A 75 -6.57 5.65 3.16
CA TYR A 75 -6.81 6.80 2.27
C TYR A 75 -7.45 7.99 2.99
N CYS A 76 -8.42 7.74 3.87
CA CYS A 76 -9.07 8.81 4.66
C CYS A 76 -8.07 9.57 5.55
N ASP A 77 -7.13 8.85 6.17
CA ASP A 77 -6.11 9.46 7.03
C ASP A 77 -5.03 10.16 6.19
N LEU A 78 -4.61 9.53 5.09
CA LEU A 78 -3.61 10.07 4.16
C LEU A 78 -4.08 11.35 3.48
N SER A 79 -5.39 11.52 3.27
CA SER A 79 -5.99 12.65 2.56
C SER A 79 -6.63 13.70 3.47
N LEU A 80 -6.53 13.54 4.80
CA LEU A 80 -7.26 14.34 5.79
C LEU A 80 -7.05 15.86 5.63
N ASP A 81 -5.81 16.30 5.40
CA ASP A 81 -5.47 17.70 5.19
C ASP A 81 -6.07 18.27 3.90
N PHE A 82 -6.06 17.50 2.82
CA PHE A 82 -6.68 17.89 1.55
C PHE A 82 -8.21 17.90 1.65
N GLY A 83 -8.81 16.95 2.39
CA GLY A 83 -10.24 16.97 2.72
C GLY A 83 -10.64 18.24 3.44
N TYR A 84 -9.82 18.72 4.38
CA TYR A 84 -10.02 19.99 5.08
C TYR A 84 -9.77 21.21 4.17
N LYS A 85 -8.73 21.16 3.33
CA LYS A 85 -8.38 22.23 2.38
C LYS A 85 -9.49 22.49 1.37
N TYR A 86 -10.11 21.42 0.85
CA TYR A 86 -11.17 21.49 -0.16
C TYR A 86 -12.58 21.36 0.42
N ARG A 87 -12.76 21.66 1.72
CA ARG A 87 -14.05 21.47 2.42
C ARG A 87 -15.22 22.29 1.85
N SER A 88 -14.94 23.35 1.10
CA SER A 88 -15.95 24.21 0.46
C SER A 88 -16.45 23.68 -0.89
N LEU A 89 -15.80 22.64 -1.43
CA LEU A 89 -16.24 21.95 -2.64
C LEU A 89 -17.20 20.81 -2.24
N GLU A 90 -18.02 20.38 -3.18
CA GLU A 90 -18.98 19.29 -2.97
C GLU A 90 -19.01 18.33 -4.16
N GLY A 91 -19.53 17.12 -3.92
CA GLY A 91 -19.66 16.06 -4.92
C GLY A 91 -18.32 15.62 -5.52
N TYR A 92 -18.39 15.16 -6.78
CA TYR A 92 -17.26 14.60 -7.51
C TYR A 92 -16.04 15.54 -7.58
N VAL A 93 -16.27 16.86 -7.68
CA VAL A 93 -15.18 17.85 -7.76
C VAL A 93 -14.32 17.82 -6.50
N LYS A 94 -14.93 17.68 -5.33
CA LYS A 94 -14.19 17.56 -4.07
C LYS A 94 -13.38 16.27 -4.03
N GLU A 95 -14.02 15.16 -4.35
CA GLU A 95 -13.42 13.82 -4.31
C GLU A 95 -12.19 13.75 -5.24
N ASP A 96 -12.34 14.23 -6.48
CA ASP A 96 -11.25 14.28 -7.46
C ASP A 96 -10.09 15.16 -6.98
N MET A 97 -10.39 16.35 -6.44
CA MET A 97 -9.36 17.27 -5.95
C MET A 97 -8.60 16.70 -4.75
N VAL A 98 -9.29 16.04 -3.82
CA VAL A 98 -8.68 15.38 -2.67
C VAL A 98 -7.81 14.21 -3.13
N LYS A 99 -8.32 13.34 -4.01
CA LYS A 99 -7.59 12.19 -4.51
C LYS A 99 -6.34 12.60 -5.29
N LEU A 100 -6.50 13.53 -6.23
CA LEU A 100 -5.41 14.06 -7.06
C LEU A 100 -4.28 14.66 -6.20
N HIS A 101 -4.60 15.50 -5.23
CA HIS A 101 -3.58 16.14 -4.40
C HIS A 101 -2.90 15.17 -3.44
N THR A 102 -3.64 14.18 -2.93
CA THR A 102 -3.07 13.12 -2.09
C THR A 102 -2.05 12.30 -2.88
N LEU A 103 -2.41 11.87 -4.09
CA LEU A 103 -1.53 11.13 -4.99
C LEU A 103 -0.33 11.95 -5.44
N LYS A 104 -0.54 13.23 -5.76
CA LYS A 104 0.56 14.13 -6.12
C LYS A 104 1.55 14.30 -4.98
N SER A 105 1.06 14.55 -3.76
CA SER A 105 1.91 14.64 -2.57
C SER A 105 2.68 13.34 -2.33
N LEU A 106 2.05 12.18 -2.53
CA LEU A 106 2.73 10.89 -2.41
C LEU A 106 3.79 10.71 -3.51
N ASN A 107 3.48 11.06 -4.75
CA ASN A 107 4.42 10.97 -5.86
C ASN A 107 5.64 11.85 -5.66
N ASP A 108 5.47 13.08 -5.16
CA ASP A 108 6.58 13.96 -4.84
C ASP A 108 7.51 13.34 -3.78
N LEU A 109 6.94 12.64 -2.79
CA LEU A 109 7.69 11.89 -1.77
C LEU A 109 8.41 10.66 -2.35
N LEU A 110 7.80 9.97 -3.30
CA LEU A 110 8.43 8.82 -3.97
C LEU A 110 9.58 9.26 -4.87
N LEU A 111 9.39 10.34 -5.63
CA LEU A 111 10.44 10.93 -6.47
C LEU A 111 11.65 11.37 -5.65
N ALA A 112 11.42 11.94 -4.46
CA ALA A 112 12.50 12.29 -3.54
C ALA A 112 13.31 11.06 -3.06
N ASN A 113 12.72 9.86 -3.11
CA ASN A 113 13.36 8.59 -2.79
C ASN A 113 13.81 7.80 -4.04
N GLY A 114 13.81 8.41 -5.23
CA GLY A 114 14.22 7.77 -6.48
C GLY A 114 13.20 6.78 -7.06
N SER A 115 11.95 6.77 -6.58
CA SER A 115 10.84 5.97 -7.10
C SER A 115 9.73 6.87 -7.67
N ALA A 116 8.58 6.32 -8.06
CA ALA A 116 7.43 7.05 -8.58
C ALA A 116 6.14 6.24 -8.36
N VAL A 117 4.98 6.91 -8.27
CA VAL A 117 3.67 6.22 -8.19
C VAL A 117 3.45 5.30 -9.41
N ALA A 118 4.00 5.70 -10.56
CA ALA A 118 3.96 4.91 -11.79
C ALA A 118 4.62 3.53 -11.70
N HIS A 119 5.51 3.30 -10.72
CA HIS A 119 6.10 1.97 -10.49
C HIS A 119 5.16 1.01 -9.73
N PHE A 120 4.04 1.53 -9.21
CA PHE A 120 3.07 0.77 -8.44
C PHE A 120 1.73 0.76 -9.20
N GLU A 121 1.55 -0.18 -10.13
CA GLU A 121 0.35 -0.30 -10.98
C GLU A 121 -0.96 -0.45 -10.18
N VAL A 122 -0.86 -0.89 -8.93
CA VAL A 122 -1.97 -1.04 -7.98
C VAL A 122 -2.42 0.27 -7.33
N LEU A 123 -1.63 1.34 -7.44
CA LEU A 123 -2.01 2.67 -6.98
C LEU A 123 -2.74 3.43 -8.10
N PRO A 124 -3.66 4.36 -7.76
CA PRO A 124 -4.23 5.24 -8.76
C PRO A 124 -3.14 6.12 -9.38
N GLN A 125 -3.18 6.27 -10.70
CA GLN A 125 -2.16 6.98 -11.47
C GLN A 125 -2.50 8.47 -11.62
N LEU A 126 -1.46 9.29 -11.79
CA LEU A 126 -1.57 10.73 -12.06
C LEU A 126 -1.88 11.01 -13.53
#